data_AF-A0A1R3KLZ4-F1
#
_entry.id   AF-A0A1R3KLZ4-F1
#
_cell.length_a   1.000
_cell.length_b   1.000
_cell.length_c   1.000
_cell.angle_alpha   90.00
_cell.angle_beta   90.00
_cell.angle_gamma   90.00
#
_symmetry.space_group_name_H-M   'P 1'
#
loop_
_entity.id
_entity.type
_entity.pdbx_description
1 polymer ?
#
loop_
_entity_poly.entity_id
_entity_poly.type
_entity_poly.pdbx_seq_one_letter_code
_entity_poly.pdbx_strand_id
1 'polypeptide(L)'
;MTKTITASVEGPYGHETPYHLMYENLILVAGGIGISPFLAILSDILHRVRDGKPCLPRNVLVVWAVKKSDELPLLSTIDMESICPFFSDKVNIEFNIFVTRESQPSLASAKDEHEQDDTIKVESDQNGTVSQKTLNQNSLDSSTIIQYGTRPDFKEIYGTVSKKWGSVDVGVIVCGPPTLQSSVAKEIRSHNIVRQRQDAIFHFNSHSFDL
;
A
#
# COMPACT_ATOMS: atom_id res chain seq x y z
N MET A 1 38.30 16.77 -15.96
CA MET A 1 37.95 17.70 -14.87
C MET A 1 36.59 17.30 -14.32
N THR A 2 36.55 16.59 -13.19
CA THR A 2 35.30 16.29 -12.48
C THR A 2 34.98 17.47 -11.57
N LYS A 3 33.78 18.04 -11.71
CA LYS A 3 33.33 19.20 -10.95
C LYS A 3 32.63 18.68 -9.68
N THR A 4 33.26 18.86 -8.53
CA THR A 4 32.68 18.44 -7.24
C THR A 4 31.68 19.50 -6.78
N ILE A 5 30.46 19.09 -6.47
CA ILE A 5 29.43 19.95 -5.90
C ILE A 5 29.36 19.68 -4.39
N THR A 6 29.40 20.74 -3.60
CA THR A 6 29.26 20.66 -2.15
C THR A 6 27.80 20.91 -1.78
N ALA A 7 27.19 19.97 -1.06
CA ALA A 7 25.86 20.13 -0.49
C ALA A 7 25.96 20.11 1.04
N SER A 8 25.15 20.93 1.71
CA SER A 8 24.92 20.87 3.16
C SER A 8 23.55 20.28 3.40
N VAL A 9 23.42 19.42 4.41
CA VAL A 9 22.17 18.75 4.76
C VAL A 9 21.86 19.11 6.20
N GLU A 10 20.64 19.56 6.46
CA GLU A 10 20.16 19.74 7.82
C GLU A 10 19.63 18.41 8.36
N GLY A 11 19.76 18.20 9.67
CA GLY A 11 19.37 16.95 10.33
C GLY A 11 17.86 16.68 10.23
N PRO A 12 17.41 15.45 10.49
CA PRO A 12 16.01 15.10 10.35
C PRO A 12 15.14 15.87 11.36
N TYR A 13 14.09 16.55 10.87
CA TYR A 13 13.05 17.19 11.69
C TYR A 13 11.93 16.22 12.11
N GLY A 14 12.20 14.91 12.09
CA GLY A 14 11.24 13.87 12.42
C GLY A 14 10.92 13.81 13.92
N HIS A 15 9.80 13.18 14.28
CA HIS A 15 9.41 12.97 15.67
C HIS A 15 10.42 12.08 16.42
N GLU A 16 10.68 12.40 17.69
CA GLU A 16 11.71 11.72 18.51
C GLU A 16 11.37 10.25 18.84
N THR A 17 10.09 9.87 18.77
CA THR A 17 9.61 8.52 19.11
C THR A 17 9.35 7.67 17.86
N PRO A 18 9.95 6.46 17.75
CA PRO A 18 9.70 5.57 16.63
C PRO A 18 8.37 4.84 16.81
N TYR A 19 7.26 5.51 16.54
CA TYR A 19 5.91 4.94 16.68
C TYR A 19 5.72 3.64 15.88
N HIS A 20 6.40 3.51 14.74
CA HIS A 20 6.38 2.29 13.93
C HIS A 20 6.97 1.08 14.66
N LEU A 21 7.78 1.27 15.70
CA LEU A 21 8.33 0.20 16.51
C LEU A 21 7.49 -0.13 17.74
N MET A 22 6.38 0.58 18.00
CA MET A 22 5.53 0.34 19.17
C MET A 22 4.48 -0.76 18.94
N TYR A 23 4.29 -1.18 17.69
CA TYR A 23 3.25 -2.12 17.29
C TYR A 23 3.85 -3.33 16.58
N GLU A 24 3.36 -4.52 16.94
CA GLU A 24 3.67 -5.76 16.20
C GLU A 24 2.91 -5.83 14.87
N ASN A 25 1.74 -5.20 14.81
CA ASN A 25 0.87 -5.14 13.64
C ASN A 25 0.72 -3.68 13.19
N LEU A 26 1.10 -3.37 11.95
CA LEU A 26 1.21 -2.01 11.45
C LEU A 26 0.48 -1.87 10.11
N ILE A 27 -0.28 -0.79 9.96
CA ILE A 27 -0.85 -0.35 8.69
C ILE A 27 -0.26 1.01 8.32
N LEU A 28 0.38 1.09 7.16
CA LEU A 28 0.96 2.31 6.61
C LEU A 28 0.08 2.80 5.45
N VAL A 29 -0.63 3.92 5.61
CA VAL A 29 -1.57 4.43 4.61
C VAL A 29 -1.02 5.66 3.91
N ALA A 30 -0.57 5.50 2.67
CA ALA A 30 0.02 6.54 1.85
C ALA A 30 -0.95 7.10 0.79
N GLY A 31 -0.88 8.41 0.57
CA GLY A 31 -1.51 9.08 -0.58
C GLY A 31 -0.49 9.86 -1.41
N GLY A 32 -0.37 9.54 -2.70
CA GLY A 32 0.61 10.16 -3.61
C GLY A 32 2.04 10.00 -3.09
N ILE A 33 2.80 11.12 -3.02
CA ILE A 33 4.19 11.15 -2.55
C ILE A 33 4.40 10.73 -1.09
N GLY A 34 3.31 10.65 -0.31
CA GLY A 34 3.32 10.22 1.10
C GLY A 34 3.78 8.77 1.31
N ILE A 35 4.05 8.03 0.24
CA ILE A 35 4.70 6.71 0.31
C ILE A 35 6.18 6.81 0.71
N SER A 36 6.88 7.88 0.33
CA SER A 36 8.34 7.99 0.48
C SER A 36 8.80 7.86 1.94
N PRO A 37 8.16 8.53 2.93
CA PRO A 37 8.47 8.31 4.34
C PRO A 37 8.25 6.86 4.81
N PHE A 38 7.27 6.16 4.23
CA PHE A 38 7.01 4.76 4.56
C PHE A 38 8.01 3.81 3.92
N LEU A 39 8.55 4.11 2.73
CA LEU A 39 9.68 3.35 2.19
C LEU A 39 10.90 3.41 3.12
N ALA A 40 11.15 4.57 3.75
CA ALA A 40 12.20 4.72 4.75
C ALA A 40 11.91 3.92 6.03
N ILE A 41 10.67 3.94 6.53
CA ILE A 41 10.25 3.12 7.68
C ILE A 41 10.38 1.62 7.38
N LEU A 42 9.93 1.16 6.22
CA LEU A 42 10.06 -0.23 5.79
C LEU A 42 11.52 -0.64 5.67
N SER A 43 12.36 0.25 5.12
CA SER A 43 13.80 0.03 5.08
C SER A 43 14.37 -0.11 6.49
N ASP A 44 14.05 0.77 7.44
CA ASP A 44 14.50 0.66 8.84
C ASP A 44 14.07 -0.65 9.50
N ILE A 45 12.80 -1.07 9.31
CA ILE A 45 12.29 -2.36 9.81
C ILE A 45 13.13 -3.52 9.26
N LEU A 46 13.32 -3.57 7.93
CA LEU A 46 14.10 -4.63 7.28
C LEU A 46 15.55 -4.65 7.78
N HIS A 47 16.20 -3.48 7.89
CA HIS A 47 17.57 -3.37 8.41
C HIS A 47 17.69 -3.84 9.86
N ARG A 48 16.72 -3.52 10.72
CA ARG A 48 16.71 -3.98 12.12
C ARG A 48 16.57 -5.48 12.23
N VAL A 49 15.65 -6.07 11.46
CA VAL A 49 15.43 -7.52 11.45
C VAL A 49 16.67 -8.26 10.96
N ARG A 50 17.40 -7.68 9.99
CA ARG A 50 18.64 -8.22 9.44
C ARG A 50 19.72 -8.27 10.49
N ASP A 51 19.92 -7.15 11.17
CA ASP A 51 20.97 -6.95 12.15
C ASP A 51 20.63 -7.62 13.50
N GLY A 52 19.49 -8.32 13.61
CA GLY A 52 19.01 -8.93 14.87
C GLY A 52 18.68 -7.90 15.95
N LYS A 53 18.45 -6.64 15.56
CA LYS A 53 18.08 -5.56 16.48
C LYS A 53 16.61 -5.72 16.91
N PRO A 54 16.24 -5.19 18.08
CA PRO A 54 14.84 -5.15 18.50
C PRO A 54 13.94 -4.50 17.44
N CYS A 55 12.98 -5.27 16.97
CA CYS A 55 11.99 -4.87 15.97
C CYS A 55 10.68 -5.57 16.33
N LEU A 56 9.67 -4.80 16.74
CA LEU A 56 8.34 -5.33 17.06
C LEU A 56 7.51 -5.66 15.81
N PRO A 57 7.50 -4.85 14.74
CA PRO A 57 6.69 -5.13 13.55
C PRO A 57 6.94 -6.53 12.99
N ARG A 58 5.88 -7.34 12.95
CA ARG A 58 5.84 -8.65 12.31
C ARG A 58 4.84 -8.70 11.17
N ASN A 59 3.77 -7.94 11.24
CA ASN A 59 2.77 -7.84 10.17
C ASN A 59 2.66 -6.38 9.76
N VAL A 60 3.04 -6.08 8.51
CA VAL A 60 2.98 -4.73 7.96
C VAL A 60 2.12 -4.73 6.71
N LEU A 61 1.02 -3.97 6.72
CA LEU A 61 0.19 -3.73 5.54
C LEU A 61 0.41 -2.30 5.04
N VAL A 62 0.88 -2.16 3.82
CA VAL A 62 1.03 -0.88 3.14
C VAL A 62 -0.16 -0.67 2.23
N VAL A 63 -0.98 0.35 2.52
CA VAL A 63 -2.08 0.78 1.66
C VAL A 63 -1.65 2.05 0.94
N TRP A 64 -1.47 1.99 -0.38
CA TRP A 64 -1.00 3.15 -1.14
C TRP A 64 -2.00 3.57 -2.21
N ALA A 65 -2.55 4.78 -2.06
CA ALA A 65 -3.40 5.40 -3.06
C ALA A 65 -2.59 6.35 -3.94
N VAL A 66 -2.48 6.02 -5.21
CA VAL A 66 -1.69 6.75 -6.20
C VAL A 66 -2.56 7.20 -7.37
N LYS A 67 -2.18 8.26 -8.08
CA LYS A 67 -2.98 8.73 -9.23
C LYS A 67 -2.75 7.87 -10.46
N LYS A 68 -1.49 7.54 -10.74
CA LYS A 68 -1.02 6.91 -11.97
C LYS A 68 -0.05 5.79 -11.68
N SER A 69 0.06 4.82 -12.59
CA SER A 69 0.99 3.70 -12.47
C SER A 69 2.46 4.09 -12.66
N ASP A 70 2.75 5.24 -13.29
CA ASP A 70 4.11 5.78 -13.46
C ASP A 70 4.84 6.05 -12.13
N GLU A 71 4.10 6.17 -11.03
CA GLU A 71 4.68 6.37 -9.70
C GLU A 71 5.08 5.04 -9.02
N LEU A 72 4.56 3.89 -9.47
CA LEU A 72 4.82 2.56 -8.89
C LEU A 72 6.29 2.13 -8.84
N PRO A 73 7.18 2.55 -9.78
CA PRO A 73 8.60 2.27 -9.68
C PRO A 73 9.24 2.74 -8.36
N LEU A 74 8.62 3.65 -7.61
CA LEU A 74 9.09 4.01 -6.27
C LEU A 74 9.23 2.79 -5.33
N LEU A 75 8.44 1.72 -5.55
CA LEU A 75 8.55 0.50 -4.76
C LEU A 75 9.85 -0.27 -5.00
N SER A 76 10.50 -0.10 -6.15
CA SER A 76 11.80 -0.75 -6.41
C SER A 76 12.93 -0.16 -5.56
N THR A 77 12.68 0.95 -4.84
CA THR A 77 13.61 1.49 -3.84
C THR A 77 13.78 0.54 -2.66
N ILE A 78 12.75 -0.26 -2.37
CA ILE A 78 12.83 -1.30 -1.35
C ILE A 78 13.45 -2.51 -2.02
N ASP A 79 14.69 -2.83 -1.64
CA ASP A 79 15.43 -3.98 -2.14
C ASP A 79 14.90 -5.30 -1.50
N MET A 80 13.62 -5.60 -1.67
CA MET A 80 13.03 -6.84 -1.16
C MET A 80 13.68 -8.08 -1.77
N GLU A 81 14.16 -8.00 -3.01
CA GLU A 81 14.73 -9.12 -3.75
C GLU A 81 16.14 -9.51 -3.28
N SER A 82 16.99 -8.58 -2.81
CA SER A 82 18.27 -8.96 -2.18
C SER A 82 18.11 -9.50 -0.74
N ILE A 83 16.90 -9.36 -0.19
CA ILE A 83 16.55 -9.57 1.21
C ILE A 83 15.84 -10.92 1.40
N CYS A 84 15.02 -11.38 0.45
CA CYS A 84 14.35 -12.69 0.50
C CYS A 84 15.33 -13.83 0.13
N PRO A 85 15.54 -14.83 1.00
CA PRO A 85 14.51 -15.50 1.80
C PRO A 85 14.67 -15.33 3.33
N PHE A 86 15.55 -14.45 3.82
CA PHE A 86 15.91 -14.40 5.25
C PHE A 86 14.84 -13.81 6.19
N PHE A 87 13.80 -13.18 5.66
CA PHE A 87 12.85 -12.36 6.43
C PHE A 87 11.43 -12.88 6.40
N SER A 88 11.09 -13.77 5.46
CA SER A 88 9.72 -14.26 5.29
C SER A 88 9.19 -14.94 6.57
N ASP A 89 10.10 -15.48 7.41
CA ASP A 89 9.77 -16.10 8.69
C ASP A 89 9.73 -15.11 9.88
N LYS A 90 10.20 -13.87 9.69
CA LYS A 90 10.34 -12.87 10.77
C LYS A 90 9.36 -11.70 10.63
N VAL A 91 9.14 -11.22 9.42
CA VAL A 91 8.24 -10.10 9.11
C VAL A 91 7.50 -10.37 7.80
N ASN A 92 6.18 -10.28 7.84
CA ASN A 92 5.28 -10.29 6.71
C ASN A 92 4.95 -8.86 6.28
N ILE A 93 5.22 -8.52 5.02
CA ILE A 93 4.93 -7.20 4.44
C ILE A 93 4.00 -7.39 3.24
N GLU A 94 2.83 -6.77 3.27
CA GLU A 94 1.82 -6.81 2.22
C GLU A 94 1.60 -5.41 1.65
N PHE A 95 1.45 -5.29 0.33
CA PHE A 95 1.14 -4.04 -0.38
C PHE A 95 -0.22 -4.13 -1.03
N ASN A 96 -1.12 -3.20 -0.68
CA ASN A 96 -2.38 -2.96 -1.37
C ASN A 96 -2.31 -1.58 -2.05
N ILE A 97 -2.15 -1.60 -3.37
CA ILE A 97 -1.93 -0.41 -4.18
C ILE A 97 -3.20 -0.09 -4.96
N PHE A 98 -3.63 1.16 -4.92
CA PHE A 98 -4.84 1.67 -5.56
C PHE A 98 -4.47 2.78 -6.55
N VAL A 99 -4.52 2.48 -7.85
CA VAL A 99 -4.29 3.45 -8.93
C VAL A 99 -5.62 4.12 -9.27
N THR A 100 -5.80 5.35 -8.82
CA THR A 100 -7.10 6.02 -8.73
C THR A 100 -7.55 6.77 -9.99
N ARG A 101 -6.69 6.97 -11.00
CA ARG A 101 -7.03 7.72 -12.24
C ARG A 101 -6.77 6.96 -13.54
N GLU A 102 -6.40 5.70 -13.47
CA GLU A 102 -6.16 4.85 -14.64
C GLU A 102 -7.07 3.63 -14.56
N SER A 103 -7.61 3.23 -15.70
CA SER A 103 -8.17 1.90 -15.85
C SER A 103 -7.03 0.89 -15.97
N GLN A 104 -7.34 -0.38 -15.68
CA GLN A 104 -6.38 -1.46 -15.90
C GLN A 104 -5.80 -1.36 -17.33
N PRO A 105 -4.48 -1.50 -17.52
CA PRO A 105 -3.89 -1.44 -18.85
C PRO A 105 -4.55 -2.50 -19.73
N SER A 106 -5.27 -2.08 -20.76
CA SER A 106 -5.75 -3.01 -21.77
C SER A 106 -4.52 -3.47 -22.58
N LEU A 107 -4.24 -4.78 -22.56
CA LEU A 107 -3.28 -5.43 -23.46
C LEU A 107 -3.77 -5.32 -24.92
N ALA A 108 -3.77 -4.13 -25.50
CA ALA A 108 -4.07 -3.89 -26.91
C ALA A 108 -3.64 -2.48 -27.32
N SER A 109 -2.38 -2.33 -27.70
CA SER A 109 -1.96 -1.32 -28.69
C SER A 109 -0.58 -1.67 -29.24
N ALA A 110 -0.54 -2.78 -29.98
CA ALA A 110 0.43 -3.00 -31.05
C ALA A 110 -0.38 -3.40 -32.30
N LYS A 111 -0.57 -2.40 -33.18
CA LYS A 111 -0.79 -2.35 -34.64
C LYS A 111 -1.44 -3.57 -35.34
N ASP A 112 -2.37 -3.44 -36.29
CA ASP A 112 -2.21 -2.76 -37.59
C ASP A 112 -3.57 -2.42 -38.23
N GLU A 113 -3.52 -1.42 -39.12
CA GLU A 113 -4.57 -1.00 -40.05
C GLU A 113 -4.93 -2.13 -41.02
N HIS A 114 -6.22 -2.46 -41.17
CA HIS A 114 -6.82 -2.90 -42.44
C HIS A 114 -8.34 -2.74 -42.38
N GLU A 115 -8.88 -1.92 -43.29
CA GLU A 115 -10.31 -1.73 -43.55
C GLU A 115 -10.94 -2.91 -44.30
N GLN A 116 -12.29 -2.93 -44.24
CA GLN A 116 -13.29 -3.57 -45.12
C GLN A 116 -13.90 -4.88 -44.59
N ASP A 117 -15.21 -5.13 -44.54
CA ASP A 117 -16.50 -4.40 -44.59
C ASP A 117 -17.59 -5.46 -44.28
N ASP A 118 -18.80 -4.98 -43.98
CA ASP A 118 -20.12 -5.64 -44.05
C ASP A 118 -20.76 -6.36 -42.84
N THR A 119 -21.64 -5.58 -42.17
CA THR A 119 -23.11 -5.81 -42.15
C THR A 119 -23.78 -6.69 -41.05
N ILE A 120 -24.35 -5.97 -40.05
CA ILE A 120 -25.77 -5.95 -39.55
C ILE A 120 -26.32 -6.96 -38.49
N LYS A 121 -26.68 -6.35 -37.32
CA LYS A 121 -27.88 -6.52 -36.41
C LYS A 121 -28.04 -7.82 -35.59
N VAL A 122 -28.68 -7.90 -34.40
CA VAL A 122 -29.36 -7.03 -33.40
C VAL A 122 -29.73 -7.96 -32.21
N GLU A 123 -29.65 -7.49 -30.96
CA GLU A 123 -30.30 -7.97 -29.69
C GLU A 123 -30.07 -9.44 -29.25
N SER A 124 -30.04 -9.88 -27.98
CA SER A 124 -30.17 -9.37 -26.61
C SER A 124 -29.53 -10.47 -25.71
N ASP A 125 -29.11 -10.15 -24.48
CA ASP A 125 -29.61 -10.87 -23.28
C ASP A 125 -28.86 -10.52 -21.99
N GLN A 126 -29.68 -10.31 -20.97
CA GLN A 126 -29.32 -10.13 -19.57
C GLN A 126 -28.97 -11.48 -18.95
N ASN A 127 -27.72 -11.67 -18.53
CA ASN A 127 -27.34 -12.31 -17.26
C ASN A 127 -25.85 -12.62 -17.28
N GLY A 128 -25.13 -12.15 -16.27
CA GLY A 128 -23.73 -12.52 -16.11
C GLY A 128 -23.13 -11.95 -14.84
N THR A 129 -23.28 -12.71 -13.75
CA THR A 129 -22.46 -12.65 -12.52
C THR A 129 -21.06 -12.14 -12.82
N VAL A 130 -20.72 -10.95 -12.29
CA VAL A 130 -19.38 -10.37 -12.41
C VAL A 130 -18.43 -11.21 -11.54
N SER A 131 -17.92 -12.29 -12.11
CA SER A 131 -16.67 -12.91 -11.66
C SER A 131 -15.55 -11.94 -12.01
N GLN A 132 -15.15 -11.13 -11.03
CA GLN A 132 -13.90 -10.38 -11.13
C GLN A 132 -12.75 -11.39 -11.09
N LYS A 133 -12.35 -11.81 -12.29
CA LYS A 133 -11.20 -12.66 -12.52
C LYS A 133 -9.95 -11.78 -12.43
N THR A 134 -9.27 -11.87 -11.30
CA THR A 134 -7.90 -11.40 -11.04
C THR A 134 -7.00 -11.79 -12.22
N LEU A 135 -6.38 -10.79 -12.87
CA LEU A 135 -5.42 -11.01 -13.94
C LEU A 135 -4.01 -10.86 -13.35
N ASN A 136 -3.41 -12.01 -13.05
CA ASN A 136 -1.98 -12.19 -12.80
C ASN A 136 -1.20 -11.96 -14.10
N GLN A 137 -0.19 -11.09 -14.08
CA GLN A 137 1.12 -11.32 -14.72
C GLN A 137 2.08 -10.15 -14.40
N ASN A 138 2.84 -10.31 -13.32
CA ASN A 138 4.31 -10.32 -13.29
C ASN A 138 4.71 -10.77 -11.88
N SER A 139 5.51 -11.83 -11.78
CA SER A 139 5.83 -12.57 -10.55
C SER A 139 6.74 -11.78 -9.60
N LEU A 140 6.16 -10.81 -8.90
CA LEU A 140 6.58 -10.39 -7.57
C LEU A 140 5.73 -11.23 -6.60
N ASP A 141 6.32 -11.86 -5.58
CA ASP A 141 5.66 -12.77 -4.63
C ASP A 141 4.26 -12.30 -4.18
N SER A 142 3.41 -13.25 -3.76
CA SER A 142 1.98 -13.14 -3.38
C SER A 142 1.56 -11.99 -2.42
N SER A 143 2.49 -11.13 -2.03
CA SER A 143 2.36 -10.03 -1.08
C SER A 143 1.97 -8.67 -1.69
N THR A 144 1.91 -8.52 -3.02
CA THR A 144 1.51 -7.24 -3.65
C THR A 144 0.23 -7.37 -4.48
N ILE A 145 -0.77 -6.56 -4.16
CA ILE A 145 -2.06 -6.46 -4.85
C ILE A 145 -2.19 -5.05 -5.44
N ILE A 146 -2.48 -4.95 -6.73
CA ILE A 146 -2.69 -3.67 -7.43
C ILE A 146 -4.11 -3.62 -7.99
N GLN A 147 -4.84 -2.57 -7.65
CA GLN A 147 -6.21 -2.30 -8.10
C GLN A 147 -6.25 -1.00 -8.88
N TYR A 148 -6.85 -1.03 -10.06
CA TYR A 148 -6.99 0.12 -10.95
C TYR A 148 -8.41 0.67 -10.92
N GLY A 149 -8.54 1.99 -11.08
CA GLY A 149 -9.81 2.69 -11.18
C GLY A 149 -10.59 2.83 -9.87
N THR A 150 -10.07 2.29 -8.76
CA THR A 150 -10.73 2.31 -7.45
C THR A 150 -9.92 3.08 -6.41
N ARG A 151 -10.61 3.53 -5.36
CA ARG A 151 -9.98 4.08 -4.15
C ARG A 151 -10.01 3.01 -3.05
N PRO A 152 -9.12 3.09 -2.05
CA PRO A 152 -9.17 2.19 -0.91
C PRO A 152 -10.50 2.33 -0.17
N ASP A 153 -11.23 1.22 0.00
CA ASP A 153 -12.36 1.13 0.92
C ASP A 153 -11.83 0.76 2.32
N PHE A 154 -11.65 1.77 3.17
CA PHE A 154 -11.11 1.56 4.51
C PHE A 154 -12.05 0.76 5.42
N LYS A 155 -13.36 0.77 5.17
CA LYS A 155 -14.31 -0.02 5.94
C LYS A 155 -14.09 -1.50 5.65
N GLU A 156 -13.94 -1.86 4.38
CA GLU A 156 -13.64 -3.23 3.96
C GLU A 156 -12.24 -3.66 4.41
N ILE A 157 -11.23 -2.81 4.22
CA ILE A 157 -9.84 -3.10 4.60
C ILE A 157 -9.75 -3.37 6.10
N TYR A 158 -10.24 -2.47 6.96
CA TYR A 158 -10.17 -2.68 8.41
C TYR A 158 -11.05 -3.84 8.87
N GLY A 159 -12.21 -4.06 8.25
CA GLY A 159 -13.03 -5.24 8.53
C GLY A 159 -12.32 -6.55 8.20
N THR A 160 -11.57 -6.60 7.10
CA THR A 160 -10.78 -7.76 6.69
C THR A 160 -9.58 -7.97 7.59
N VAL A 161 -8.81 -6.91 7.84
CA VAL A 161 -7.62 -6.95 8.70
C VAL A 161 -7.99 -7.33 10.13
N SER A 162 -9.07 -6.78 10.68
CA SER A 162 -9.57 -7.11 12.03
C SER A 162 -9.82 -8.61 12.19
N LYS A 163 -10.47 -9.24 11.21
CA LYS A 163 -10.73 -10.68 11.22
C LYS A 163 -9.46 -11.49 11.02
N LYS A 164 -8.56 -11.02 10.16
CA LYS A 164 -7.29 -11.71 9.82
C LYS A 164 -6.32 -11.71 11.00
N TRP A 165 -6.15 -10.59 11.67
CA TRP A 165 -5.18 -10.43 12.76
C TRP A 165 -5.79 -10.72 14.15
N GLY A 166 -7.11 -10.69 14.27
CA GLY A 166 -7.83 -11.06 15.50
C GLY A 166 -7.65 -10.01 16.60
N SER A 167 -7.63 -10.48 17.85
CA SER A 167 -7.65 -9.63 19.05
C SER A 167 -6.27 -9.02 19.35
N VAL A 168 -5.80 -8.12 18.49
CA VAL A 168 -4.50 -7.45 18.61
C VAL A 168 -4.62 -5.92 18.54
N ASP A 169 -3.61 -5.22 19.04
CA ASP A 169 -3.44 -3.79 18.80
C ASP A 169 -2.73 -3.55 17.47
N VAL A 170 -3.25 -2.60 16.69
CA VAL A 170 -2.77 -2.25 15.35
C VAL A 170 -2.44 -0.78 15.29
N GLY A 171 -1.18 -0.45 14.99
CA GLY A 171 -0.78 0.91 14.68
C GLY A 171 -1.20 1.28 13.27
N VAL A 172 -1.91 2.39 13.08
CA VAL A 172 -2.20 2.93 11.74
C VAL A 172 -1.52 4.27 11.59
N ILE A 173 -0.56 4.36 10.66
CA ILE A 173 0.19 5.57 10.36
C ILE A 173 -0.25 6.08 8.98
N VAL A 174 -0.68 7.34 8.90
CA VAL A 174 -1.19 7.94 7.65
C VAL A 174 -0.35 9.11 7.19
N CYS A 175 0.02 9.11 5.91
CA CYS A 175 0.68 10.22 5.24
C CYS A 175 0.02 10.48 3.88
N GLY A 176 -0.57 11.66 3.70
CA GLY A 176 -1.24 12.02 2.45
C GLY A 176 -2.24 13.16 2.60
N PRO A 177 -3.08 13.41 1.59
CA PRO A 177 -4.02 14.53 1.58
C PRO A 177 -4.97 14.53 2.80
N PRO A 178 -5.41 15.70 3.30
CA PRO A 178 -6.30 15.79 4.46
C PRO A 178 -7.59 14.97 4.35
N THR A 179 -8.11 14.81 3.13
CA THR A 179 -9.29 13.98 2.85
C THR A 179 -9.03 12.49 3.09
N LEU A 180 -7.84 12.00 2.75
CA LEU A 180 -7.42 10.64 3.03
C LEU A 180 -7.28 10.42 4.54
N GLN A 181 -6.58 11.33 5.23
CA GLN A 181 -6.40 11.27 6.69
C GLN A 181 -7.75 11.25 7.42
N SER A 182 -8.68 12.12 7.02
CA SER A 182 -10.02 12.20 7.61
C SER A 182 -10.83 10.93 7.35
N SER A 183 -10.74 10.36 6.14
CA SER A 183 -11.42 9.11 5.79
C SER A 183 -10.92 7.94 6.64
N VAL A 184 -9.59 7.82 6.81
CA VAL A 184 -8.98 6.79 7.64
C VAL A 184 -9.39 6.95 9.10
N ALA A 185 -9.24 8.17 9.65
CA ALA A 185 -9.59 8.44 11.05
C ALA A 185 -11.07 8.15 11.34
N LYS A 186 -11.96 8.49 10.41
CA LYS A 186 -13.39 8.20 10.52
C LYS A 186 -13.66 6.71 10.59
N GLU A 187 -13.10 5.91 9.68
CA GLU A 187 -13.35 4.47 9.66
C GLU A 187 -12.73 3.75 10.86
N ILE A 188 -11.54 4.16 11.32
CA ILE A 188 -10.95 3.63 12.56
C ILE A 188 -11.85 3.88 13.77
N ARG A 189 -12.39 5.11 13.89
CA ARG A 189 -13.32 5.45 14.99
C ARG A 189 -14.58 4.60 14.93
N SER A 190 -15.18 4.46 13.75
CA SER A 190 -16.36 3.62 13.54
C SER A 190 -16.10 2.17 13.91
N HIS A 191 -14.98 1.60 13.43
CA HIS A 191 -14.61 0.21 13.71
C HIS A 191 -14.37 -0.01 15.20
N ASN A 192 -13.57 0.83 15.85
CA ASN A 192 -13.24 0.68 17.27
C ASN A 192 -14.45 0.78 18.21
N ILE A 193 -15.51 1.49 17.81
CA ILE A 193 -16.77 1.59 18.56
C ILE A 193 -17.62 0.33 18.41
N VAL A 194 -17.69 -0.24 17.21
CA VAL A 194 -18.59 -1.37 16.86
C VAL A 194 -17.90 -2.74 17.03
N ARG A 195 -16.59 -2.76 17.24
CA ARG A 195 -15.78 -3.99 17.32
C ARG A 195 -16.29 -4.98 18.38
N GLN A 196 -16.11 -6.27 18.10
CA GLN A 196 -16.30 -7.33 19.08
C GLN A 196 -15.04 -7.52 19.92
N ARG A 197 -15.13 -8.32 21.00
CA ARG A 197 -13.96 -8.62 21.86
C ARG A 197 -12.82 -9.32 21.11
N GLN A 198 -13.11 -10.00 20.01
CA GLN A 198 -12.16 -10.80 19.24
C GLN A 198 -11.53 -10.01 18.08
N ASP A 199 -11.97 -8.78 17.87
CA ASP A 199 -11.55 -7.91 16.79
C ASP A 199 -10.36 -7.03 17.19
N ALA A 200 -9.58 -6.62 16.19
CA ALA A 200 -8.44 -5.75 16.38
C ALA A 200 -8.83 -4.35 16.87
N ILE A 201 -7.90 -3.68 17.57
CA ILE A 201 -7.99 -2.28 17.96
C ILE A 201 -7.06 -1.47 17.08
N PHE A 202 -7.59 -0.45 16.40
CA PHE A 202 -6.78 0.40 15.53
C PHE A 202 -6.40 1.71 16.23
N HIS A 203 -5.12 2.01 16.33
CA HIS A 203 -4.60 3.26 16.89
C HIS A 203 -4.14 4.19 15.76
N PHE A 204 -4.89 5.27 15.56
CA PHE A 204 -4.62 6.24 14.50
C PHE A 204 -3.51 7.21 14.88
N ASN A 205 -2.50 7.33 14.01
CA ASN A 205 -1.44 8.32 14.08
C ASN A 205 -1.31 8.99 12.70
N SER A 206 -1.56 10.30 12.64
CA SER A 206 -1.30 11.07 11.42
C SER A 206 0.08 11.70 11.50
N HIS A 207 0.88 11.53 10.45
CA HIS A 207 2.17 12.20 10.33
C HIS A 207 2.20 13.05 9.06
N SER A 208 2.35 14.36 9.27
CA SER A 208 2.86 15.24 8.23
C SER A 208 4.39 15.12 8.27
N PHE A 209 4.98 14.61 7.20
CA PHE A 209 6.41 14.70 7.00
C PHE A 209 6.63 16.02 6.25
N ASP A 210 6.96 17.07 7.00
CA ASP A 210 7.37 18.34 6.41
C ASP A 210 8.73 18.10 5.73
N LEU A 211 8.76 18.32 4.41
CA LEU A 211 9.93 18.20 3.53
C LEU A 211 10.54 19.58 3.30
#